data_AF-A0A2U8TV74-F1
#
_entry.id   AF-A0A2U8TV74-F1
#
_cell.length_a   1.000
_cell.length_b   1.000
_cell.length_c   1.000
_cell.angle_alpha   90.00
_cell.angle_beta   90.00
_cell.angle_gamma   90.00
#
_symmetry.space_group_name_H-M   'P 1'
#
loop_
_entity.id
_entity.type
_entity.pdbx_description
1 polymer ?
#
loop_
_entity_poly.entity_id
_entity_poly.type
_entity_poly.pdbx_seq_one_letter_code
_entity_poly.pdbx_strand_id
1 'polypeptide(L)'
;MQTFQVLIIGSGFGGQCAAINLLKAGIDDFRLLERRDFFGGTWCQNTYPGAAVDVPSPLYSLSFAPYRWTQMFADQAELHHYTQYVVEHFGLRDKVELQANVERIEWDADGQRWAVHTGAKGTFYAQFLINATGPLSQPVVPHFEGQERFQGKTFHTNNWDHSFDYRHKRVAIVGSGASAAQVIPTIAPDVEHLHVFQRTPHWVLPRADRTFGPFQRWLLGLKPAYKLLRWMLYWQFETRVIAFKYSKPAIRMVQQHALRFLKRQVPDPQLRRKLTPDFTIGCKRVIVSSTLYPALGRRNVTLHSREQGIASIDETGIVTQDGQHIDLDLIVWSTGYDATDGVISYPVTGKNGTRLKDVWAQYPRAYLGTSLPDFPNLFIVTGPNTGIGHTSALFIIESQMNYILDCIRTLKEQGLRSIEVRPEAERTYTEMIHREMERTVWKSGGCHSWYQSKSGHVIAMFPGFSFSYHRLTRTLKPADHILS
;
A
#
# COMPACT_ATOMS: atom_id res chain seq x y z
N MET A 1 29.72 13.49 -11.18
CA MET A 1 28.29 13.84 -11.23
C MET A 1 27.55 12.63 -11.77
N GLN A 2 26.61 12.05 -11.02
CA GLN A 2 25.94 10.81 -11.43
C GLN A 2 24.69 11.16 -12.24
N THR A 3 24.76 10.96 -13.56
CA THR A 3 23.68 11.32 -14.50
C THR A 3 23.15 10.05 -15.17
N PHE A 4 21.84 9.92 -15.24
CA PHE A 4 21.14 8.78 -15.85
C PHE A 4 20.02 9.27 -16.76
N GLN A 5 19.57 8.46 -17.71
CA GLN A 5 18.35 8.75 -18.47
C GLN A 5 17.12 8.70 -17.55
N VAL A 6 17.03 7.68 -16.70
CA VAL A 6 15.90 7.49 -15.77
C VAL A 6 16.38 7.23 -14.35
N LEU A 7 15.82 7.94 -13.37
CA LEU A 7 15.92 7.57 -11.96
C LEU A 7 14.61 6.99 -11.46
N ILE A 8 14.69 5.95 -10.64
CA ILE A 8 13.54 5.33 -9.98
C ILE A 8 13.74 5.49 -8.48
N ILE A 9 12.78 6.08 -7.76
CA ILE A 9 12.87 6.22 -6.30
C ILE A 9 12.02 5.12 -5.65
N GLY A 10 12.67 4.22 -4.92
CA GLY A 10 12.04 3.08 -4.25
C GLY A 10 12.23 1.76 -5.00
N SER A 11 12.45 0.69 -4.22
CA SER A 11 12.85 -0.64 -4.74
C SER A 11 11.80 -1.75 -4.54
N GLY A 12 10.57 -1.39 -4.14
CA GLY A 12 9.45 -2.32 -4.08
C GLY A 12 8.95 -2.75 -5.46
N PHE A 13 7.81 -3.46 -5.51
CA PHE A 13 7.25 -3.93 -6.78
C PHE A 13 6.97 -2.82 -7.80
N GLY A 14 6.67 -1.59 -7.37
CA GLY A 14 6.57 -0.43 -8.26
C GLY A 14 7.89 -0.16 -8.99
N GLY A 15 8.99 -0.07 -8.25
CA GLY A 15 10.32 0.17 -8.81
C GLY A 15 10.86 -1.01 -9.62
N GLN A 16 10.64 -2.24 -9.15
CA GLN A 16 11.00 -3.46 -9.91
C GLN A 16 10.23 -3.54 -11.22
N CYS A 17 8.91 -3.26 -11.19
CA CYS A 17 8.11 -3.23 -12.40
C CYS A 17 8.58 -2.15 -13.37
N ALA A 18 8.90 -0.94 -12.87
CA ALA A 18 9.45 0.13 -13.69
C ALA A 18 10.77 -0.27 -14.35
N ALA A 19 11.74 -0.74 -13.56
CA ALA A 19 13.05 -1.19 -14.04
C ALA A 19 12.95 -2.28 -15.12
N ILE A 20 12.13 -3.31 -14.88
CA ILE A 20 11.96 -4.42 -15.84
C ILE A 20 11.29 -3.94 -17.14
N ASN A 21 10.34 -3.00 -17.05
CA ASN A 21 9.70 -2.42 -18.23
C ASN A 21 10.65 -1.52 -19.02
N LEU A 22 11.52 -0.75 -18.35
CA LEU A 22 12.60 0.00 -19.01
C LEU A 22 13.56 -0.93 -19.75
N LEU A 23 14.02 -2.01 -19.10
CA LEU A 23 14.90 -3.01 -19.74
C LEU A 23 14.24 -3.63 -20.98
N LYS A 24 12.95 -4.00 -20.90
CA LYS A 24 12.19 -4.52 -22.05
C LYS A 24 12.03 -3.50 -23.18
N ALA A 25 12.03 -2.21 -22.86
CA ALA A 25 11.99 -1.12 -23.83
C ALA A 25 13.38 -0.75 -24.38
N GLY A 26 14.44 -1.47 -23.97
CA GLY A 26 15.81 -1.18 -24.38
C GLY A 26 16.40 0.05 -23.72
N ILE A 27 15.90 0.44 -22.55
CA ILE A 27 16.43 1.53 -21.72
C ILE A 27 17.16 0.90 -20.53
N ASP A 28 18.48 0.91 -20.58
CA ASP A 28 19.35 0.35 -19.55
C ASP A 28 20.03 1.42 -18.68
N ASP A 29 20.08 2.67 -19.14
CA ASP A 29 20.61 3.82 -18.42
C ASP A 29 19.64 4.33 -17.34
N PHE A 30 19.52 3.53 -16.28
CA PHE A 30 18.74 3.88 -15.10
C PHE A 30 19.37 3.39 -13.80
N ARG A 31 18.93 4.00 -12.69
CA ARG A 31 19.32 3.63 -11.33
C ARG A 31 18.10 3.70 -10.41
N LEU A 32 17.91 2.68 -9.57
CA LEU A 32 16.96 2.70 -8.46
C LEU A 32 17.64 3.30 -7.23
N LEU A 33 16.98 4.20 -6.51
CA LEU A 33 17.44 4.75 -5.24
C LEU A 33 16.59 4.17 -4.11
N GLU A 34 17.23 3.48 -3.16
CA GLU A 34 16.56 2.87 -2.01
C GLU A 34 17.12 3.45 -0.71
N ARG A 35 16.22 3.88 0.17
CA ARG A 35 16.60 4.50 1.45
C ARG A 35 17.19 3.51 2.45
N ARG A 36 16.82 2.23 2.35
CA ARG A 36 17.29 1.16 3.24
C ARG A 36 18.60 0.56 2.74
N ASP A 37 19.22 -0.21 3.62
CA ASP A 37 20.35 -1.10 3.36
C ASP A 37 19.92 -2.44 2.72
N PHE A 38 18.64 -2.62 2.39
CA PHE A 38 18.10 -3.79 1.70
C PHE A 38 17.17 -3.42 0.54
N PHE A 39 17.10 -4.31 -0.46
CA PHE A 39 16.26 -4.20 -1.65
C PHE A 39 14.97 -5.00 -1.48
N GLY A 40 13.80 -4.39 -1.74
CA GLY A 40 12.58 -5.13 -2.08
C GLY A 40 11.28 -4.55 -1.51
N GLY A 41 11.34 -3.41 -0.83
CA GLY A 41 10.17 -2.67 -0.37
C GLY A 41 9.36 -3.40 0.71
N THR A 42 8.03 -3.41 0.58
CA THR A 42 7.08 -3.84 1.63
C THR A 42 7.40 -5.20 2.23
N TRP A 43 7.66 -6.21 1.40
CA TRP A 43 7.88 -7.59 1.86
C TRP A 43 9.28 -7.87 2.39
N CYS A 44 10.20 -6.92 2.25
CA CYS A 44 11.50 -6.97 2.94
C CYS A 44 11.46 -6.17 4.25
N GLN A 45 10.61 -5.15 4.34
CA GLN A 45 10.46 -4.31 5.53
C GLN A 45 9.49 -4.90 6.57
N ASN A 46 8.31 -5.37 6.16
CA ASN A 46 7.23 -5.77 7.06
C ASN A 46 7.39 -7.23 7.48
N THR A 47 8.34 -7.51 8.38
CA THR A 47 8.70 -8.86 8.82
C THR A 47 8.02 -9.29 10.12
N TYR A 48 6.90 -8.65 10.49
CA TYR A 48 6.17 -8.99 11.71
C TYR A 48 5.53 -10.39 11.65
N PRO A 49 5.32 -11.08 12.79
CA PRO A 49 4.70 -12.40 12.83
C PRO A 49 3.31 -12.43 12.19
N GLY A 50 3.10 -13.36 11.27
CA GLY A 50 1.82 -13.54 10.56
C GLY A 50 1.63 -12.64 9.33
N ALA A 51 2.60 -11.80 8.99
CA ALA A 51 2.56 -10.96 7.79
C ALA A 51 2.27 -11.81 6.54
N ALA A 52 1.23 -11.45 5.79
CA ALA A 52 0.79 -12.20 4.61
C ALA A 52 0.00 -11.32 3.63
N VAL A 53 -0.08 -11.74 2.37
CA VAL A 53 -0.91 -11.09 1.36
C VAL A 53 -2.41 -11.35 1.62
N ASP A 54 -3.27 -10.43 1.19
CA ASP A 54 -4.73 -10.55 1.22
C ASP A 54 -5.37 -10.70 -0.19
N VAL A 55 -4.53 -10.80 -1.22
CA VAL A 55 -4.86 -11.07 -2.61
C VAL A 55 -4.21 -12.39 -3.00
N PRO A 56 -4.90 -13.29 -3.73
CA PRO A 56 -4.34 -14.54 -4.21
C PRO A 56 -2.93 -14.41 -4.81
N SER A 57 -1.95 -15.18 -4.34
CA SER A 57 -0.53 -15.08 -4.72
C SER A 57 -0.30 -15.10 -6.25
N PRO A 58 -0.98 -15.96 -7.04
CA PRO A 58 -0.83 -15.93 -8.49
C PRO A 58 -1.28 -14.63 -9.17
N LEU A 59 -2.17 -13.86 -8.51
CA LEU A 59 -2.65 -12.54 -8.94
C LEU A 59 -1.82 -11.39 -8.32
N TYR A 60 -1.30 -11.58 -7.10
CA TYR A 60 -0.34 -10.70 -6.44
C TYR A 60 1.11 -11.07 -6.81
N SER A 61 1.36 -11.18 -8.10
CA SER A 61 2.70 -11.33 -8.69
C SER A 61 2.80 -10.45 -9.93
N LEU A 62 4.02 -10.09 -10.37
CA LEU A 62 4.23 -9.47 -11.67
C LEU A 62 3.80 -10.44 -12.77
N SER A 63 2.99 -9.96 -13.73
CA SER A 63 2.36 -10.80 -14.75
C SER A 63 3.36 -11.49 -15.68
N PHE A 64 4.55 -10.90 -15.81
CA PHE A 64 5.65 -11.39 -16.61
C PHE A 64 6.70 -12.19 -15.80
N ALA A 65 6.48 -12.39 -14.50
CA ALA A 65 7.36 -13.18 -13.63
C ALA A 65 6.53 -14.20 -12.83
N PRO A 66 6.03 -15.28 -13.47
CA PRO A 66 5.26 -16.32 -12.80
C PRO A 66 6.13 -17.07 -11.78
N TYR A 67 5.50 -17.58 -10.73
CA TYR A 67 6.18 -18.24 -9.61
C TYR A 67 5.40 -19.48 -9.12
N ARG A 68 6.12 -20.49 -8.64
CA ARG A 68 5.53 -21.75 -8.13
C ARG A 68 5.10 -21.59 -6.67
N TRP A 69 4.09 -20.76 -6.44
CA TRP A 69 3.54 -20.50 -5.11
C TRP A 69 3.17 -21.79 -4.38
N THR A 70 3.43 -21.81 -3.08
CA THR A 70 3.14 -22.92 -2.16
C THR A 70 1.76 -22.81 -1.54
N GLN A 71 1.16 -21.62 -1.53
CA GLN A 71 -0.17 -21.38 -0.98
C GLN A 71 -0.91 -20.25 -1.70
N MET A 72 -2.23 -20.24 -1.55
CA MET A 72 -3.12 -19.26 -2.19
C MET A 72 -2.89 -17.85 -1.67
N PHE A 73 -2.55 -17.67 -0.40
CA PHE A 73 -2.21 -16.37 0.16
C PHE A 73 -0.87 -16.48 0.87
N ALA A 74 0.21 -16.21 0.13
CA ALA A 74 1.58 -16.31 0.61
C ALA A 74 1.83 -15.48 1.87
N ASP A 75 2.57 -16.06 2.80
CA ASP A 75 3.19 -15.34 3.91
C ASP A 75 4.33 -14.45 3.41
N GLN A 76 4.83 -13.62 4.32
CA GLN A 76 5.90 -12.69 4.03
C GLN A 76 7.20 -13.39 3.62
N ALA A 77 7.54 -14.56 4.18
CA ALA A 77 8.78 -15.25 3.85
C ALA A 77 8.77 -15.73 2.38
N GLU A 78 7.65 -16.28 1.92
CA GLU A 78 7.50 -16.67 0.52
C GLU A 78 7.47 -15.44 -0.42
N LEU A 79 6.84 -14.33 -0.01
CA LEU A 79 6.85 -13.08 -0.79
C LEU A 79 8.25 -12.44 -0.84
N HIS A 80 9.03 -12.58 0.23
CA HIS A 80 10.43 -12.19 0.26
C HIS A 80 11.24 -13.03 -0.73
N HIS A 81 11.08 -14.35 -0.75
CA HIS A 81 11.72 -15.21 -1.75
C HIS A 81 11.30 -14.86 -3.18
N TYR A 82 10.02 -14.61 -3.43
CA TYR A 82 9.56 -14.15 -4.73
C TYR A 82 10.21 -12.81 -5.13
N THR A 83 10.37 -11.90 -4.17
CA THR A 83 11.06 -10.62 -4.39
C THR A 83 12.51 -10.83 -4.80
N GLN A 84 13.26 -11.68 -4.08
CA GLN A 84 14.65 -12.00 -4.45
C GLN A 84 14.72 -12.70 -5.82
N TYR A 85 13.80 -13.63 -6.10
CA TYR A 85 13.69 -14.28 -7.42
C TYR A 85 13.52 -13.26 -8.54
N VAL A 86 12.67 -12.25 -8.39
CA VAL A 86 12.50 -11.18 -9.40
C VAL A 86 13.78 -10.36 -9.54
N VAL A 87 14.43 -9.99 -8.44
CA VAL A 87 15.68 -9.22 -8.45
C VAL A 87 16.79 -9.97 -9.20
N GLU A 88 16.98 -11.25 -8.91
CA GLU A 88 18.00 -12.10 -9.53
C GLU A 88 17.68 -12.39 -11.00
N HIS A 89 16.44 -12.79 -11.30
CA HIS A 89 16.03 -13.20 -12.66
C HIS A 89 16.16 -12.07 -13.69
N PHE A 90 15.99 -10.81 -13.26
CA PHE A 90 16.09 -9.64 -14.12
C PHE A 90 17.37 -8.82 -13.89
N GLY A 91 18.34 -9.32 -13.10
CA GLY A 91 19.63 -8.66 -12.89
C GLY A 91 19.53 -7.26 -12.29
N LEU A 92 18.56 -7.02 -11.40
CA LEU A 92 18.27 -5.67 -10.88
C LEU A 92 19.24 -5.23 -9.77
N ARG A 93 19.99 -6.17 -9.17
CA ARG A 93 20.85 -5.88 -8.01
C ARG A 93 21.96 -4.88 -8.34
N ASP A 94 22.49 -4.90 -9.55
CA ASP A 94 23.54 -3.95 -9.98
C ASP A 94 22.98 -2.58 -10.40
N LYS A 95 21.65 -2.46 -10.44
CA LYS A 95 20.93 -1.23 -10.81
C LYS A 95 20.35 -0.50 -9.61
N VAL A 96 20.58 -0.95 -8.37
CA VAL A 96 20.11 -0.26 -7.16
C VAL A 96 21.27 0.42 -6.44
N GLU A 97 21.03 1.63 -5.93
CA GLU A 97 21.85 2.30 -4.93
C GLU A 97 21.12 2.21 -3.58
N LEU A 98 21.67 1.44 -2.65
CA LEU A 98 21.16 1.31 -1.29
C LEU A 98 21.61 2.47 -0.42
N GLN A 99 20.89 2.71 0.67
CA GLN A 99 21.13 3.84 1.58
C GLN A 99 21.11 5.21 0.87
N ALA A 100 20.46 5.30 -0.28
CA ALA A 100 20.20 6.52 -1.04
C ALA A 100 18.86 7.12 -0.63
N ASN A 101 18.76 7.59 0.61
CA ASN A 101 17.55 8.28 1.08
C ASN A 101 17.42 9.62 0.36
N VAL A 102 16.37 9.77 -0.47
CA VAL A 102 16.06 11.01 -1.18
C VAL A 102 15.47 12.02 -0.20
N GLU A 103 16.09 13.19 -0.13
CA GLU A 103 15.71 14.27 0.78
C GLU A 103 14.92 15.36 0.10
N ARG A 104 15.19 15.63 -1.19
CA ARG A 104 14.45 16.58 -2.03
C ARG A 104 14.77 16.37 -3.51
N ILE A 105 13.85 16.78 -4.39
CA ILE A 105 14.05 16.78 -5.85
C ILE A 105 13.68 18.14 -6.46
N GLU A 106 14.42 18.56 -7.48
CA GLU A 106 14.25 19.87 -8.12
C GLU A 106 14.38 19.77 -9.64
N TRP A 107 13.51 20.46 -10.37
CA TRP A 107 13.60 20.58 -11.81
C TRP A 107 14.67 21.60 -12.21
N ASP A 108 15.67 21.14 -12.95
CA ASP A 108 16.70 21.93 -13.62
C ASP A 108 16.18 22.32 -15.02
N ALA A 109 15.73 23.57 -15.15
CA ALA A 109 15.15 24.08 -16.40
C ALA A 109 16.18 24.19 -17.54
N ASP A 110 17.41 24.58 -17.23
CA ASP A 110 18.49 24.72 -18.21
C ASP A 110 18.90 23.34 -18.76
N GLY A 111 18.96 22.34 -17.88
CA GLY A 111 19.28 20.96 -18.24
C GLY A 111 18.10 20.11 -18.73
N GLN A 112 16.86 20.62 -18.61
CA GLN A 112 15.60 19.86 -18.79
C GLN A 112 15.63 18.48 -18.10
N ARG A 113 16.01 18.48 -16.82
CA ARG A 113 16.24 17.26 -16.03
C ARG A 113 15.93 17.49 -14.56
N TRP A 114 15.85 16.42 -13.79
CA TRP A 114 15.69 16.43 -12.34
C TRP A 114 17.04 16.32 -11.65
N ALA A 115 17.28 17.18 -10.65
CA ALA A 115 18.28 17.00 -9.62
C ALA A 115 17.64 16.28 -8.41
N VAL A 116 18.24 15.17 -7.97
CA VAL A 116 17.76 14.33 -6.88
C VAL A 116 18.81 14.32 -5.78
N HIS A 117 18.50 14.98 -4.68
CA HIS A 117 19.41 15.11 -3.55
C HIS A 117 19.20 13.99 -2.55
N THR A 118 20.28 13.32 -2.18
CA THR A 118 20.29 12.27 -1.18
C THR A 118 21.19 12.66 -0.01
N GLY A 119 20.86 12.18 1.19
CA GLY A 119 21.62 12.54 2.39
C GLY A 119 23.09 12.09 2.36
N ALA A 120 23.33 10.81 2.09
CA ALA A 120 24.66 10.21 2.15
C ALA A 120 25.33 9.95 0.79
N LYS A 121 24.58 9.96 -0.33
CA LYS A 121 25.07 9.52 -1.65
C LYS A 121 25.25 10.67 -2.65
N GLY A 122 25.06 11.91 -2.20
CA GLY A 122 25.19 13.12 -3.02
C GLY A 122 24.00 13.36 -3.95
N THR A 123 24.24 14.11 -5.04
CA THR A 123 23.20 14.49 -6.00
C THR A 123 23.27 13.62 -7.26
N PHE A 124 22.12 13.08 -7.66
CA PHE A 124 21.90 12.36 -8.90
C PHE A 124 21.12 13.25 -9.87
N TYR A 125 21.35 13.10 -11.17
CA TYR A 125 20.63 13.83 -12.21
C TYR A 125 19.95 12.85 -13.16
N ALA A 126 18.71 13.12 -13.57
CA ALA A 126 18.10 12.36 -14.65
C ALA A 126 17.05 13.12 -15.45
N GLN A 127 16.93 12.77 -16.74
CA GLN A 127 15.89 13.32 -17.60
C GLN A 127 14.50 12.95 -17.09
N PHE A 128 14.29 11.67 -16.76
CA PHE A 128 13.03 11.14 -16.25
C PHE A 128 13.14 10.69 -14.81
N LEU A 129 12.09 10.93 -14.04
CA LEU A 129 12.01 10.50 -12.65
C LEU A 129 10.73 9.69 -12.44
N ILE A 130 10.88 8.45 -11.98
CA ILE A 130 9.77 7.57 -11.60
C ILE A 130 9.77 7.44 -10.08
N ASN A 131 8.83 8.11 -9.43
CA ASN A 131 8.59 7.92 -8.00
C ASN A 131 7.80 6.62 -7.77
N ALA A 132 8.43 5.64 -7.13
CA ALA A 132 7.88 4.33 -6.79
C ALA A 132 8.06 4.01 -5.29
N THR A 133 8.04 5.03 -4.43
CA THR A 133 8.17 4.91 -2.96
C THR A 133 7.04 4.09 -2.33
N GLY A 134 5.90 4.01 -3.01
CA GLY A 134 4.73 3.26 -2.59
C GLY A 134 3.91 3.98 -1.51
N PRO A 135 2.56 3.85 -1.54
CA PRO A 135 1.67 4.64 -0.70
C PRO A 135 1.68 4.22 0.77
N LEU A 136 2.23 3.06 1.13
CA LEU A 136 2.22 2.52 2.49
C LEU A 136 3.66 2.35 3.00
N SER A 137 4.42 3.45 2.98
CA SER A 137 5.85 3.45 3.29
C SER A 137 6.23 4.30 4.51
N GLN A 138 5.37 5.23 4.94
CA GLN A 138 5.60 6.11 6.09
C GLN A 138 4.72 5.68 7.28
N PRO A 139 5.25 4.92 8.26
CA PRO A 139 4.46 4.48 9.41
C PRO A 139 4.06 5.66 10.27
N VAL A 140 2.86 5.61 10.85
CA VAL A 140 2.34 6.67 11.74
C VAL A 140 2.25 6.11 13.15
N VAL A 141 2.95 6.74 14.09
CA VAL A 141 2.79 6.49 15.52
C VAL A 141 2.03 7.68 16.12
N PRO A 142 0.80 7.50 16.62
CA PRO A 142 0.08 8.56 17.31
C PRO A 142 0.84 8.97 18.58
N HIS A 143 0.80 10.26 18.89
CA HIS A 143 1.39 10.77 20.12
C HIS A 143 0.42 10.58 21.29
N PHE A 144 0.92 10.04 22.40
CA PHE A 144 0.24 10.01 23.69
C PHE A 144 1.07 10.70 24.76
N GLU A 145 0.41 11.34 25.72
CA GLU A 145 1.08 11.96 26.85
C GLU A 145 1.92 10.93 27.61
N GLY A 146 3.19 11.24 27.88
CA GLY A 146 4.11 10.38 28.64
C GLY A 146 4.68 9.17 27.90
N GLN A 147 4.35 8.98 26.61
CA GLN A 147 4.85 7.88 25.78
C GLN A 147 6.38 7.71 25.80
N GLU A 148 7.13 8.80 25.86
CA GLU A 148 8.61 8.81 25.88
C GLU A 148 9.19 8.21 27.18
N ARG A 149 8.39 8.12 28.26
CA ARG A 149 8.84 7.64 29.58
C ARG A 149 8.72 6.12 29.75
N PHE A 150 7.98 5.45 28.86
CA PHE A 150 7.74 4.02 28.94
C PHE A 150 9.05 3.23 28.93
N GLN A 151 9.28 2.41 29.96
CA GLN A 151 10.52 1.65 30.13
C GLN A 151 10.51 0.30 29.42
N GLY A 152 9.33 -0.18 29.00
CA GLY A 152 9.19 -1.38 28.18
C GLY A 152 9.62 -1.17 26.72
N LYS A 153 9.47 -2.20 25.89
CA LYS A 153 9.79 -2.10 24.46
C LYS A 153 8.65 -1.51 23.66
N THR A 154 9.00 -0.78 22.61
CA THR A 154 8.04 -0.15 21.70
C THR A 154 8.53 -0.28 20.27
N PHE A 155 7.68 -0.75 19.37
CA PHE A 155 7.97 -0.75 17.94
C PHE A 155 6.69 -0.76 17.09
N HIS A 156 6.78 -0.22 15.89
CA HIS A 156 5.70 -0.28 14.90
C HIS A 156 5.79 -1.58 14.10
N THR A 157 4.67 -2.15 13.65
CA THR A 157 4.67 -3.40 12.87
C THR A 157 5.54 -3.31 11.61
N ASN A 158 5.66 -2.11 11.03
CA ASN A 158 6.55 -1.85 9.89
C ASN A 158 8.03 -2.12 10.22
N ASN A 159 8.48 -1.92 11.44
CA ASN A 159 9.88 -2.10 11.85
C ASN A 159 9.94 -3.03 13.07
N TRP A 160 9.56 -4.30 12.86
CA TRP A 160 9.51 -5.31 13.91
C TRP A 160 10.91 -5.61 14.44
N ASP A 161 11.09 -5.53 15.76
CA ASP A 161 12.35 -5.86 16.42
C ASP A 161 12.41 -7.36 16.73
N HIS A 162 13.17 -8.10 15.91
CA HIS A 162 13.36 -9.55 16.07
C HIS A 162 14.28 -9.92 17.23
N SER A 163 14.97 -8.96 17.85
CA SER A 163 15.83 -9.21 19.01
C SER A 163 15.04 -9.33 20.33
N PHE A 164 13.79 -8.85 20.34
CA PHE A 164 12.95 -8.86 21.52
C PHE A 164 12.06 -10.11 21.59
N ASP A 165 12.21 -10.88 22.67
CA ASP A 165 11.35 -12.03 22.95
C ASP A 165 10.06 -11.60 23.67
N TYR A 166 8.94 -11.64 22.94
CA TYR A 166 7.61 -11.29 23.45
C TYR A 166 6.92 -12.44 24.21
N ARG A 167 7.49 -13.66 24.22
CA ARG A 167 6.85 -14.82 24.85
C ARG A 167 6.73 -14.62 26.35
N HIS A 168 5.59 -15.02 26.91
CA HIS A 168 5.25 -14.85 28.33
C HIS A 168 5.33 -13.40 28.83
N LYS A 169 5.15 -12.42 27.93
CA LYS A 169 5.10 -10.98 28.27
C LYS A 169 3.67 -10.45 28.23
N ARG A 170 3.47 -9.30 28.88
CA ARG A 170 2.26 -8.49 28.79
C ARG A 170 2.42 -7.53 27.62
N VAL A 171 1.61 -7.71 26.58
CA VAL A 171 1.76 -7.02 25.29
C VAL A 171 0.51 -6.19 24.99
N ALA A 172 0.69 -4.95 24.53
CA ALA A 172 -0.37 -4.17 23.93
C ALA A 172 -0.20 -4.08 22.42
N ILE A 173 -1.27 -4.28 21.66
CA ILE A 173 -1.36 -3.92 20.25
C ILE A 173 -2.30 -2.73 20.11
N VAL A 174 -1.78 -1.62 19.60
CA VAL A 174 -2.57 -0.42 19.34
C VAL A 174 -2.94 -0.36 17.87
N GLY A 175 -4.24 -0.37 17.58
CA GLY A 175 -4.79 -0.43 16.24
C GLY A 175 -5.40 -1.80 15.91
N SER A 176 -6.37 -1.79 14.99
CA SER A 176 -7.20 -2.95 14.62
C SER A 176 -7.23 -3.20 13.11
N GLY A 177 -6.25 -2.65 12.38
CA GLY A 177 -6.15 -2.78 10.92
C GLY A 177 -5.66 -4.16 10.46
N ALA A 178 -5.26 -4.25 9.19
CA ALA A 178 -4.79 -5.49 8.58
C ALA A 178 -3.56 -6.08 9.30
N SER A 179 -2.57 -5.25 9.68
CA SER A 179 -1.37 -5.73 10.39
C SER A 179 -1.74 -6.34 11.75
N ALA A 180 -2.54 -5.64 12.58
CA ALA A 180 -3.05 -6.18 13.84
C ALA A 180 -3.81 -7.50 13.64
N ALA A 181 -4.65 -7.60 12.61
CA ALA A 181 -5.40 -8.81 12.30
C ALA A 181 -4.54 -10.04 11.97
N GLN A 182 -3.28 -9.81 11.59
CA GLN A 182 -2.28 -10.83 11.30
C GLN A 182 -1.38 -11.12 12.51
N VAL A 183 -0.95 -10.08 13.23
CA VAL A 183 -0.11 -10.20 14.43
C VAL A 183 -0.87 -10.86 15.59
N ILE A 184 -2.07 -10.38 15.91
CA ILE A 184 -2.88 -10.85 17.05
C ILE A 184 -2.99 -12.39 17.09
N PRO A 185 -3.49 -13.07 16.04
CA PRO A 185 -3.64 -14.52 16.10
C PRO A 185 -2.30 -15.27 16.20
N THR A 186 -1.21 -14.67 15.74
CA THR A 186 0.11 -15.29 15.73
C THR A 186 0.77 -15.23 17.10
N ILE A 187 0.69 -14.09 17.80
CA ILE A 187 1.37 -13.91 19.10
C ILE A 187 0.49 -14.25 20.30
N ALA A 188 -0.84 -14.17 20.17
CA ALA A 188 -1.76 -14.38 21.28
C ALA A 188 -1.60 -15.74 22.01
N PRO A 189 -1.17 -16.84 21.37
CA PRO A 189 -0.88 -18.09 22.07
C PRO A 189 0.34 -18.04 23.01
N ASP A 190 1.30 -17.16 22.72
CA ASP A 190 2.64 -17.21 23.33
C ASP A 190 2.85 -16.15 24.41
N VAL A 191 2.08 -15.07 24.39
CA VAL A 191 2.15 -13.98 25.37
C VAL A 191 1.42 -14.34 26.67
N GLU A 192 1.85 -13.76 27.79
CA GLU A 192 1.15 -13.90 29.08
C GLU A 192 -0.26 -13.29 28.98
N HIS A 193 -0.34 -12.05 28.52
CA HIS A 193 -1.60 -11.36 28.29
C HIS A 193 -1.49 -10.39 27.11
N LEU A 194 -2.51 -10.34 26.26
CA LEU A 194 -2.59 -9.44 25.11
C LEU A 194 -3.72 -8.41 25.26
N HIS A 195 -3.36 -7.14 25.34
CA HIS A 195 -4.28 -6.01 25.33
C HIS A 195 -4.41 -5.48 23.89
N VAL A 196 -5.61 -5.52 23.31
CA VAL A 196 -5.86 -5.00 21.96
C VAL A 196 -6.67 -3.72 22.06
N PHE A 197 -6.08 -2.59 21.66
CA PHE A 197 -6.73 -1.29 21.65
C PHE A 197 -7.34 -1.00 20.28
N GLN A 198 -8.66 -1.10 20.21
CA GLN A 198 -9.44 -0.91 18.99
C GLN A 198 -10.24 0.40 19.05
N ARG A 199 -9.87 1.37 18.21
CA ARG A 199 -10.65 2.59 18.02
C ARG A 199 -11.93 2.36 17.22
N THR A 200 -11.83 1.63 16.11
CA THR A 200 -12.98 1.30 15.26
C THR A 200 -12.85 -0.15 14.79
N PRO A 201 -13.88 -0.98 14.93
CA PRO A 201 -13.86 -2.34 14.38
C PRO A 201 -13.82 -2.33 12.85
N HIS A 202 -13.27 -3.40 12.27
CA HIS A 202 -13.27 -3.62 10.83
C HIS A 202 -14.21 -4.76 10.46
N TRP A 203 -14.78 -4.68 9.26
CA TRP A 203 -15.48 -5.83 8.68
C TRP A 203 -14.48 -6.94 8.38
N VAL A 204 -14.79 -8.15 8.83
CA VAL A 204 -13.97 -9.36 8.60
C VAL A 204 -14.75 -10.35 7.75
N LEU A 205 -14.11 -10.85 6.69
CA LEU A 205 -14.59 -11.96 5.87
C LEU A 205 -13.68 -13.18 6.02
N PRO A 206 -14.21 -14.40 5.85
CA PRO A 206 -13.39 -15.61 5.92
C PRO A 206 -12.32 -15.63 4.85
N ARG A 207 -11.11 -16.03 5.24
CA ARG A 207 -10.00 -16.30 4.33
C ARG A 207 -10.06 -17.75 3.90
N ALA A 208 -10.25 -17.99 2.60
CA ALA A 208 -10.22 -19.32 1.99
C ALA A 208 -8.77 -19.69 1.64
N ASP A 209 -7.93 -19.80 2.66
CA ASP A 209 -6.54 -20.17 2.46
C ASP A 209 -6.41 -21.65 2.09
N ARG A 210 -5.42 -21.96 1.24
CA ARG A 210 -5.13 -23.33 0.83
C ARG A 210 -3.67 -23.47 0.42
N THR A 211 -3.03 -24.52 0.90
CA THR A 211 -1.70 -24.94 0.46
C THR A 211 -1.83 -25.70 -0.86
N PHE A 212 -0.97 -25.40 -1.82
CA PHE A 212 -0.91 -26.10 -3.09
C PHE A 212 -0.10 -27.40 -2.97
N GLY A 213 -0.73 -28.52 -3.33
CA GLY A 213 -0.05 -29.82 -3.37
C GLY A 213 1.00 -29.90 -4.50
N PRO A 214 1.86 -30.94 -4.53
CA PRO A 214 2.92 -31.07 -5.52
C PRO A 214 2.45 -30.93 -6.98
N PHE A 215 1.34 -31.57 -7.34
CA PHE A 215 0.76 -31.48 -8.68
C PHE A 215 0.29 -30.06 -9.04
N GLN A 216 -0.36 -29.36 -8.11
CA GLN A 216 -0.79 -27.97 -8.31
C GLN A 216 0.41 -27.04 -8.48
N ARG A 217 1.47 -27.21 -7.68
CA ARG A 217 2.71 -26.43 -7.81
C ARG A 217 3.43 -26.71 -9.13
N TRP A 218 3.40 -27.97 -9.60
CA TRP A 218 3.90 -28.32 -10.93
C TRP A 218 3.11 -27.61 -12.04
N LEU A 219 1.76 -27.60 -11.97
CA LEU A 219 0.92 -26.85 -12.90
C LEU A 219 1.20 -25.35 -12.88
N LEU A 220 1.48 -24.76 -11.72
CA LEU A 220 1.89 -23.34 -11.62
C LEU A 220 3.22 -23.05 -12.34
N GLY A 221 4.05 -24.07 -12.59
CA GLY A 221 5.24 -23.97 -13.44
C GLY A 221 4.94 -23.86 -14.93
N LEU A 222 3.73 -24.22 -15.38
CA LEU A 222 3.32 -24.16 -16.78
C LEU A 222 2.68 -22.80 -17.09
N LYS A 223 3.31 -22.03 -18.00
CA LYS A 223 2.83 -20.71 -18.43
C LYS A 223 1.32 -20.66 -18.79
N PRO A 224 0.75 -21.58 -19.59
CA PRO A 224 -0.68 -21.50 -19.92
C PRO A 224 -1.58 -21.73 -18.70
N ALA A 225 -1.25 -22.69 -17.84
CA ALA A 225 -2.03 -22.98 -16.63
C ALA A 225 -1.97 -21.81 -15.64
N TYR A 226 -0.79 -21.23 -15.44
CA TYR A 226 -0.62 -20.03 -14.61
C TYR A 226 -1.44 -18.85 -15.13
N LYS A 227 -1.37 -18.58 -16.45
CA LYS A 227 -2.16 -17.52 -17.09
C LYS A 227 -3.66 -17.73 -16.92
N LEU A 228 -4.14 -18.96 -17.13
CA LEU A 228 -5.55 -19.29 -16.96
C LEU A 228 -6.02 -19.07 -15.51
N LEU A 229 -5.25 -19.57 -14.52
CA LEU A 229 -5.57 -19.37 -13.11
C LEU A 229 -5.59 -17.88 -12.74
N ARG A 230 -4.56 -17.13 -13.15
CA ARG A 230 -4.48 -15.69 -12.90
C ARG A 230 -5.66 -14.95 -13.54
N TRP A 231 -6.04 -15.32 -14.77
CA TRP A 231 -7.18 -14.73 -15.47
C TRP A 231 -8.51 -15.01 -14.73
N MET A 232 -8.73 -16.25 -14.28
CA MET A 232 -9.92 -16.60 -13.49
C MET A 232 -9.99 -15.81 -12.18
N LEU A 233 -8.89 -15.75 -11.44
CA LEU A 233 -8.78 -14.99 -10.19
C LEU A 233 -9.02 -13.49 -10.41
N TYR A 234 -8.43 -12.94 -11.48
CA TYR A 234 -8.62 -11.54 -11.86
C TYR A 234 -10.11 -11.23 -12.08
N TRP A 235 -10.82 -11.98 -12.93
CA TRP A 235 -12.23 -11.72 -13.21
C TRP A 235 -13.11 -11.94 -12.00
N GLN A 236 -12.84 -12.97 -11.19
CA GLN A 236 -13.55 -13.19 -9.93
C GLN A 236 -13.46 -11.95 -9.02
N PHE A 237 -12.27 -11.35 -8.87
CA PHE A 237 -12.06 -10.19 -8.01
C PHE A 237 -12.61 -8.90 -8.66
N GLU A 238 -12.52 -8.77 -9.98
CA GLU A 238 -13.02 -7.63 -10.74
C GLU A 238 -14.55 -7.46 -10.61
N THR A 239 -15.31 -8.56 -10.51
CA THR A 239 -16.76 -8.49 -10.30
C THR A 239 -17.17 -7.81 -8.98
N ARG A 240 -16.28 -7.73 -7.98
CA ARG A 240 -16.58 -7.10 -6.68
C ARG A 240 -16.87 -5.60 -6.79
N VAL A 241 -16.38 -4.92 -7.84
CA VAL A 241 -16.72 -3.51 -8.13
C VAL A 241 -18.23 -3.32 -8.26
N ILE A 242 -18.95 -4.32 -8.75
CA ILE A 242 -20.42 -4.30 -8.86
C ILE A 242 -21.04 -4.08 -7.47
N ALA A 243 -20.57 -4.79 -6.44
CA ALA A 243 -21.05 -4.60 -5.08
C ALA A 243 -20.60 -3.26 -4.49
N PHE A 244 -19.35 -2.84 -4.72
CA PHE A 244 -18.81 -1.61 -4.13
C PHE A 244 -19.38 -0.31 -4.71
N LYS A 245 -19.87 -0.33 -5.95
CA LYS A 245 -20.30 0.89 -6.66
C LYS A 245 -21.73 0.81 -7.23
N TYR A 246 -22.15 -0.34 -7.72
CA TYR A 246 -23.36 -0.43 -8.55
C TYR A 246 -24.55 -1.12 -7.88
N SER A 247 -24.36 -1.87 -6.79
CA SER A 247 -25.42 -2.69 -6.18
C SER A 247 -25.44 -2.64 -4.64
N LYS A 248 -26.33 -1.79 -4.10
CA LYS A 248 -26.65 -1.76 -2.66
C LYS A 248 -27.21 -3.10 -2.12
N PRO A 249 -28.03 -3.87 -2.87
CA PRO A 249 -28.45 -5.19 -2.41
C PRO A 249 -27.27 -6.17 -2.27
N ALA A 250 -26.33 -6.16 -3.23
CA ALA A 250 -25.16 -7.03 -3.17
C ALA A 250 -24.27 -6.69 -1.96
N ILE A 251 -23.99 -5.40 -1.69
CA ILE A 251 -23.16 -5.02 -0.54
C ILE A 251 -23.82 -5.41 0.79
N ARG A 252 -25.15 -5.29 0.90
CA ARG A 252 -25.90 -5.75 2.08
C ARG A 252 -25.81 -7.27 2.28
N MET A 253 -25.85 -8.05 1.21
CA MET A 253 -25.68 -9.51 1.29
C MET A 253 -24.29 -9.88 1.81
N VAL A 254 -23.24 -9.20 1.33
CA VAL A 254 -21.86 -9.39 1.84
C VAL A 254 -21.77 -8.99 3.32
N GLN A 255 -22.42 -7.89 3.72
CA GLN A 255 -22.47 -7.47 5.13
C GLN A 255 -23.14 -8.51 6.02
N GLN A 256 -24.28 -9.06 5.59
CA GLN A 256 -24.95 -10.13 6.33
C GLN A 256 -24.09 -11.38 6.46
N HIS A 257 -23.34 -11.73 5.41
CA HIS A 257 -22.39 -12.83 5.48
C HIS A 257 -21.28 -12.58 6.52
N ALA A 258 -20.72 -11.36 6.56
CA ALA A 258 -19.75 -10.97 7.59
C ALA A 258 -20.34 -11.02 9.01
N LEU A 259 -21.57 -10.56 9.22
CA LEU A 259 -22.26 -10.65 10.50
C LEU A 259 -22.51 -12.10 10.95
N ARG A 260 -22.93 -12.98 10.03
CA ARG A 260 -23.09 -14.41 10.32
C ARG A 260 -21.75 -15.06 10.68
N PHE A 261 -20.68 -14.67 9.98
CA PHE A 261 -19.33 -15.15 10.26
C PHE A 261 -18.86 -14.72 11.66
N LEU A 262 -19.03 -13.44 12.03
CA LEU A 262 -18.78 -12.94 13.37
C LEU A 262 -19.59 -13.70 14.43
N LYS A 263 -20.90 -13.84 14.21
CA LYS A 263 -21.78 -14.57 15.14
C LYS A 263 -21.33 -16.02 15.37
N ARG A 264 -20.85 -16.69 14.32
CA ARG A 264 -20.37 -18.06 14.38
C ARG A 264 -19.07 -18.20 15.16
N GLN A 265 -18.12 -17.27 15.01
CA GLN A 265 -16.81 -17.36 15.66
C GLN A 265 -16.74 -16.74 17.06
N VAL A 266 -17.66 -15.83 17.38
CA VAL A 266 -17.68 -15.13 18.67
C VAL A 266 -19.01 -15.42 19.37
N PRO A 267 -19.07 -16.41 20.29
CA PRO A 267 -20.27 -16.71 21.04
C PRO A 267 -20.67 -15.59 22.02
N ASP A 268 -19.70 -14.91 22.62
CA ASP A 268 -19.91 -13.84 23.60
C ASP A 268 -20.62 -12.61 22.97
N PRO A 269 -21.83 -12.25 23.42
CA PRO A 269 -22.55 -11.08 22.92
C PRO A 269 -21.85 -9.74 23.19
N GLN A 270 -21.12 -9.59 24.29
CA GLN A 270 -20.45 -8.33 24.62
C GLN A 270 -19.26 -8.09 23.68
N LEU A 271 -18.40 -9.09 23.51
CA LEU A 271 -17.31 -9.04 22.53
C LEU A 271 -17.83 -8.84 21.10
N ARG A 272 -18.92 -9.52 20.71
CA ARG A 272 -19.56 -9.29 19.39
C ARG A 272 -19.97 -7.84 19.18
N ARG A 273 -20.53 -7.19 20.21
CA ARG A 273 -20.94 -5.78 20.12
C ARG A 273 -19.73 -4.88 19.88
N LYS A 274 -18.62 -5.11 20.60
CA LYS A 274 -17.35 -4.38 20.41
C LYS A 274 -16.74 -4.61 19.02
N LEU A 275 -16.99 -5.77 18.40
CA LEU A 275 -16.44 -6.14 17.08
C LEU A 275 -17.34 -5.78 15.89
N THR A 276 -18.57 -5.33 16.12
CA THR A 276 -19.52 -5.03 15.04
C THR A 276 -19.32 -3.60 14.55
N PRO A 277 -18.94 -3.37 13.28
CA PRO A 277 -18.83 -2.02 12.72
C PRO A 277 -20.19 -1.34 12.53
N ASP A 278 -20.18 -0.01 12.67
CA ASP A 278 -21.32 0.90 12.50
C ASP A 278 -21.41 1.53 11.10
N PHE A 279 -20.46 1.21 10.21
CA PHE A 279 -20.39 1.71 8.84
C PHE A 279 -20.62 0.59 7.81
N THR A 280 -20.92 0.96 6.55
CA THR A 280 -21.19 -0.01 5.47
C THR A 280 -19.95 -0.82 5.09
N ILE A 281 -20.10 -2.13 4.89
CA ILE A 281 -19.00 -2.99 4.45
C ILE A 281 -18.38 -2.50 3.13
N GLY A 282 -17.04 -2.50 3.07
CA GLY A 282 -16.29 -1.98 1.92
C GLY A 282 -15.90 -0.51 2.01
N CYS A 283 -16.47 0.27 2.92
CA CYS A 283 -16.06 1.67 3.13
C CYS A 283 -14.59 1.78 3.56
N LYS A 284 -14.15 0.87 4.43
CA LYS A 284 -12.74 0.57 4.72
C LYS A 284 -12.33 -0.73 4.03
N ARG A 285 -11.01 -0.96 3.92
CA ARG A 285 -10.48 -2.25 3.48
C ARG A 285 -11.05 -3.37 4.38
N VAL A 286 -11.69 -4.34 3.76
CA VAL A 286 -12.24 -5.50 4.46
C VAL A 286 -11.09 -6.41 4.86
N ILE A 287 -11.04 -6.83 6.12
CA ILE A 287 -10.03 -7.76 6.62
C ILE A 287 -10.43 -9.17 6.20
N VAL A 288 -9.51 -9.90 5.57
CA VAL A 288 -9.73 -11.29 5.16
C VAL A 288 -8.96 -12.18 6.12
N SER A 289 -9.65 -12.69 7.15
CA SER A 289 -9.05 -13.51 8.20
C SER A 289 -10.04 -14.53 8.75
N SER A 290 -9.56 -15.75 8.96
CA SER A 290 -10.31 -16.82 9.64
C SER A 290 -9.86 -17.04 11.09
N THR A 291 -8.77 -16.38 11.51
CA THR A 291 -8.08 -16.61 12.79
C THR A 291 -8.21 -15.44 13.77
N LEU A 292 -8.57 -14.25 13.30
CA LEU A 292 -8.67 -13.04 14.14
C LEU A 292 -9.73 -13.18 15.25
N TYR A 293 -10.98 -13.51 14.91
CA TYR A 293 -12.03 -13.59 15.92
C TYR A 293 -11.78 -14.68 16.97
N PRO A 294 -11.34 -15.91 16.62
CA PRO A 294 -10.92 -16.90 17.60
C PRO A 294 -9.81 -16.38 18.54
N ALA A 295 -8.83 -15.64 18.00
CA ALA A 295 -7.75 -15.08 18.81
C ALA A 295 -8.26 -14.02 19.80
N LEU A 296 -9.16 -13.14 19.38
CA LEU A 296 -9.78 -12.12 20.25
C LEU A 296 -10.69 -12.72 21.33
N GLY A 297 -11.17 -13.95 21.15
CA GLY A 297 -11.97 -14.68 22.14
C GLY A 297 -11.16 -15.53 23.12
N ARG A 298 -9.82 -15.52 23.05
CA ARG A 298 -8.96 -16.27 23.97
C ARG A 298 -9.01 -15.67 25.38
N ARG A 299 -8.80 -16.53 26.38
CA ARG A 299 -8.84 -16.13 27.80
C ARG A 299 -7.78 -15.10 28.18
N ASN A 300 -6.61 -15.14 27.53
CA ASN A 300 -5.49 -14.23 27.77
C ASN A 300 -5.51 -12.99 26.86
N VAL A 301 -6.65 -12.68 26.24
CA VAL A 301 -6.78 -11.53 25.32
C VAL A 301 -7.90 -10.62 25.80
N THR A 302 -7.62 -9.33 25.91
CA THR A 302 -8.61 -8.30 26.28
C THR A 302 -8.73 -7.26 25.18
N LEU A 303 -9.95 -7.08 24.67
CA LEU A 303 -10.28 -6.05 23.68
C LEU A 303 -10.81 -4.79 24.36
N HIS A 304 -10.04 -3.71 24.24
CA HIS A 304 -10.38 -2.36 24.66
C HIS A 304 -11.04 -1.62 23.51
N SER A 305 -12.29 -1.18 23.70
CA SER A 305 -13.00 -0.37 22.70
C SER A 305 -12.59 1.10 22.81
N ARG A 306 -13.19 1.96 21.98
CA ARG A 306 -12.88 3.40 21.97
C ARG A 306 -13.07 4.06 23.34
N GLU A 307 -14.07 3.63 24.09
CA GLU A 307 -14.41 4.14 25.42
C GLU A 307 -13.35 3.76 26.47
N GLN A 308 -12.60 2.69 26.22
CA GLN A 308 -11.48 2.21 27.03
C GLN A 308 -10.14 2.52 26.34
N GLY A 309 -10.11 3.59 25.55
CA GLY A 309 -8.94 4.01 24.79
C GLY A 309 -7.78 4.43 25.69
N ILE A 310 -6.63 4.71 25.08
CA ILE A 310 -5.43 5.18 25.78
C ILE A 310 -5.63 6.66 26.13
N ALA A 311 -5.48 7.01 27.41
CA ALA A 311 -5.44 8.39 27.89
C ALA A 311 -4.00 8.91 27.92
N SER A 312 -3.11 8.16 28.57
CA SER A 312 -1.68 8.47 28.68
C SER A 312 -0.87 7.18 28.83
N ILE A 313 0.45 7.32 28.75
CA ILE A 313 1.43 6.26 28.95
C ILE A 313 2.38 6.72 30.06
N ASP A 314 2.74 5.83 30.97
CA ASP A 314 3.72 6.10 32.01
C ASP A 314 4.93 5.15 31.89
N GLU A 315 5.78 5.12 32.91
CA GLU A 315 7.00 4.33 32.94
C GLU A 315 6.74 2.81 32.81
N THR A 316 5.57 2.36 33.23
CA THR A 316 5.23 0.94 33.40
C THR A 316 4.17 0.42 32.42
N GLY A 317 3.35 1.31 31.84
CA GLY A 317 2.29 0.87 30.95
C GLY A 317 1.34 1.95 30.45
N ILE A 318 0.09 1.55 30.21
CA ILE A 318 -0.97 2.38 29.64
C ILE A 318 -1.99 2.72 30.72
N VAL A 319 -2.37 4.01 30.79
CA VAL A 319 -3.57 4.47 31.51
C VAL A 319 -4.71 4.63 30.51
N THR A 320 -5.82 3.96 30.76
CA THR A 320 -7.01 4.04 29.91
C THR A 320 -7.89 5.24 30.26
N GLN A 321 -8.80 5.60 29.36
CA GLN A 321 -9.76 6.70 29.57
C GLN A 321 -10.72 6.48 30.75
N ASP A 322 -11.01 5.22 31.10
CA ASP A 322 -11.79 4.84 32.28
C ASP A 322 -10.94 4.71 33.56
N GLY A 323 -9.66 5.11 33.52
CA GLY A 323 -8.78 5.19 34.67
C GLY A 323 -8.12 3.88 35.08
N GLN A 324 -8.24 2.82 34.28
CA GLN A 324 -7.52 1.57 34.50
C GLN A 324 -6.05 1.74 34.12
N HIS A 325 -5.16 1.32 35.01
CA HIS A 325 -3.74 1.17 34.69
C HIS A 325 -3.45 -0.26 34.23
N ILE A 326 -2.71 -0.40 33.13
CA ILE A 326 -2.34 -1.66 32.51
C ILE A 326 -0.83 -1.68 32.36
N ASP A 327 -0.16 -2.46 33.21
CA ASP A 327 1.26 -2.74 33.10
C ASP A 327 1.58 -3.53 31.82
N LEU A 328 2.66 -3.13 31.13
CA LEU A 328 3.06 -3.72 29.86
C LEU A 328 4.57 -3.85 29.76
N ASP A 329 5.03 -4.92 29.13
CA ASP A 329 6.43 -5.09 28.77
C ASP A 329 6.71 -4.64 27.33
N LEU A 330 5.66 -4.63 26.48
CA LEU A 330 5.74 -4.30 25.06
C LEU A 330 4.48 -3.56 24.57
N ILE A 331 4.69 -2.48 23.83
CA ILE A 331 3.66 -1.81 23.03
C ILE A 331 4.00 -1.94 21.54
N VAL A 332 3.12 -2.61 20.79
CA VAL A 332 3.21 -2.75 19.33
C VAL A 332 2.25 -1.76 18.65
N TRP A 333 2.80 -0.86 17.85
CA TRP A 333 2.01 0.07 17.05
C TRP A 333 1.60 -0.58 15.73
N SER A 334 0.31 -0.91 15.60
CA SER A 334 -0.33 -1.32 14.35
C SER A 334 -1.24 -0.18 13.82
N THR A 335 -0.71 1.04 13.85
CA THR A 335 -1.45 2.29 13.65
C THR A 335 -1.46 2.78 12.20
N GLY A 336 -0.82 2.04 11.29
CA GLY A 336 -0.94 2.24 9.85
C GLY A 336 0.11 3.21 9.29
N TYR A 337 -0.25 3.89 8.22
CA TYR A 337 0.67 4.69 7.41
C TYR A 337 0.02 6.01 6.99
N ASP A 338 0.84 7.02 6.71
CA ASP A 338 0.41 8.22 5.99
C ASP A 338 0.40 7.90 4.48
N ALA A 339 -0.81 7.61 3.99
CA ALA A 339 -1.02 7.01 2.67
C ALA A 339 -1.75 7.92 1.68
N THR A 340 -2.00 9.17 2.08
CA THR A 340 -2.80 10.13 1.32
C THR A 340 -2.03 11.42 1.14
N ASP A 341 -2.03 12.27 2.16
CA ASP A 341 -1.41 13.59 2.06
C ASP A 341 0.13 13.49 2.04
N GLY A 342 0.70 12.39 2.54
CA GLY A 342 2.13 12.06 2.50
C GLY A 342 2.60 11.11 1.39
N VAL A 343 1.86 10.96 0.27
CA VAL A 343 2.24 10.05 -0.84
C VAL A 343 3.67 10.27 -1.34
N ILE A 344 4.15 11.52 -1.33
CA ILE A 344 5.57 11.86 -1.50
C ILE A 344 6.06 12.52 -0.21
N SER A 345 7.01 11.87 0.46
CA SER A 345 7.47 12.26 1.81
C SER A 345 8.64 13.25 1.82
N TYR A 346 9.03 13.78 0.67
CA TYR A 346 10.14 14.73 0.53
C TYR A 346 9.70 15.92 -0.34
N PRO A 347 10.33 17.11 -0.17
CA PRO A 347 10.07 18.27 -1.02
C PRO A 347 10.32 17.98 -2.50
N VAL A 348 9.39 18.45 -3.33
CA VAL A 348 9.44 18.39 -4.80
C VAL A 348 9.22 19.79 -5.33
N THR A 349 10.18 20.30 -6.11
CA THR A 349 10.12 21.61 -6.75
C THR A 349 10.13 21.44 -8.27
N GLY A 350 9.04 21.80 -8.94
CA GLY A 350 8.88 21.77 -10.39
C GLY A 350 9.34 23.05 -11.08
N LYS A 351 8.80 23.31 -12.27
CA LYS A 351 9.08 24.52 -13.06
C LYS A 351 8.75 25.79 -12.26
N ASN A 352 9.49 26.86 -12.51
CA ASN A 352 9.25 28.19 -11.93
C ASN A 352 9.18 28.22 -10.40
N GLY A 353 9.81 27.23 -9.72
CA GLY A 353 9.78 27.12 -8.26
C GLY A 353 8.48 26.56 -7.68
N THR A 354 7.56 26.04 -8.51
CA THR A 354 6.29 25.45 -8.06
C THR A 354 6.54 24.26 -7.14
N ARG A 355 6.03 24.32 -5.91
CA ARG A 355 6.22 23.24 -4.92
C ARG A 355 5.03 22.29 -4.94
N LEU A 356 5.28 20.98 -4.97
CA LEU A 356 4.21 19.96 -5.00
C LEU A 356 3.27 20.08 -3.80
N LYS A 357 3.80 20.40 -2.62
CA LYS A 357 3.00 20.62 -1.41
C LYS A 357 1.95 21.73 -1.57
N ASP A 358 2.25 22.75 -2.38
CA ASP A 358 1.34 23.88 -2.61
C ASP A 358 0.26 23.46 -3.62
N VAL A 359 0.64 22.73 -4.67
CA VAL A 359 -0.29 22.15 -5.67
C VAL A 359 -1.26 21.15 -5.03
N TRP A 360 -0.79 20.40 -4.02
CA TRP A 360 -1.59 19.43 -3.28
C TRP A 360 -2.19 19.96 -1.97
N ALA A 361 -2.09 21.27 -1.70
CA ALA A 361 -2.54 21.85 -0.43
C ALA A 361 -4.03 21.59 -0.14
N GLN A 362 -4.88 21.57 -1.18
CA GLN A 362 -6.30 21.24 -1.04
C GLN A 362 -6.50 19.71 -0.94
N TYR A 363 -5.88 18.97 -1.85
CA TYR A 363 -5.76 17.51 -1.82
C TYR A 363 -4.77 17.04 -2.90
N PRO A 364 -4.16 15.87 -2.73
CA PRO A 364 -3.34 15.26 -3.78
C PRO A 364 -4.17 14.88 -5.01
N ARG A 365 -3.67 15.26 -6.18
CA ARG A 365 -4.27 14.98 -7.49
C ARG A 365 -3.20 14.84 -8.57
N ALA A 366 -3.46 14.02 -9.57
CA ALA A 366 -2.57 13.81 -10.71
C ALA A 366 -3.35 13.20 -11.89
N TYR A 367 -2.97 13.54 -13.11
CA TYR A 367 -3.53 12.94 -14.31
C TYR A 367 -3.18 11.45 -14.37
N LEU A 368 -4.20 10.59 -14.51
CA LEU A 368 -4.08 9.14 -14.38
C LEU A 368 -3.39 8.70 -13.07
N GLY A 369 -3.38 9.56 -12.05
CA GLY A 369 -2.61 9.35 -10.82
C GLY A 369 -1.09 9.26 -11.02
N THR A 370 -0.58 9.70 -12.18
CA THR A 370 0.78 9.43 -12.64
C THR A 370 1.57 10.71 -12.96
N SER A 371 0.99 11.68 -13.64
CA SER A 371 1.70 12.91 -14.07
C SER A 371 0.97 14.18 -13.61
N LEU A 372 1.71 15.28 -13.50
CA LEU A 372 1.19 16.57 -13.02
C LEU A 372 1.65 17.73 -13.91
N PRO A 373 0.81 18.79 -14.05
CA PRO A 373 1.25 20.05 -14.64
C PRO A 373 2.39 20.66 -13.81
N ASP A 374 3.31 21.37 -14.46
CA ASP A 374 4.49 22.01 -13.84
C ASP A 374 5.57 21.07 -13.28
N PHE A 375 5.38 19.74 -13.36
CA PHE A 375 6.36 18.72 -12.97
C PHE A 375 6.71 17.84 -14.19
N PRO A 376 7.41 18.38 -15.20
CA PRO A 376 7.74 17.65 -16.42
C PRO A 376 8.57 16.40 -16.10
N ASN A 377 8.37 15.33 -16.87
CA ASN A 377 9.12 14.07 -16.75
C ASN A 377 9.06 13.37 -15.38
N LEU A 378 8.26 13.87 -14.43
CA LEU A 378 7.99 13.20 -13.16
C LEU A 378 6.77 12.30 -13.30
N PHE A 379 6.96 11.02 -13.01
CA PHE A 379 5.92 10.01 -13.02
C PHE A 379 5.78 9.37 -11.64
N ILE A 380 4.55 9.28 -11.13
CA ILE A 380 4.23 8.67 -9.83
C ILE A 380 3.58 7.31 -10.07
N VAL A 381 4.24 6.25 -9.64
CA VAL A 381 3.66 4.92 -9.58
C VAL A 381 2.85 4.82 -8.28
N THR A 382 1.62 4.31 -8.37
CA THR A 382 0.67 4.25 -7.25
C THR A 382 0.37 5.60 -6.60
N GLY A 383 0.25 6.65 -7.42
CA GLY A 383 -0.10 8.00 -6.98
C GLY A 383 -1.60 8.17 -6.65
N PRO A 384 -2.07 9.41 -6.50
CA PRO A 384 -3.46 9.71 -6.17
C PRO A 384 -4.44 9.04 -7.14
N ASN A 385 -5.54 8.54 -6.60
CA ASN A 385 -6.66 7.91 -7.31
C ASN A 385 -6.32 6.66 -8.13
N THR A 386 -5.28 5.92 -7.72
CA THR A 386 -4.87 4.68 -8.40
C THR A 386 -5.13 3.42 -7.58
N GLY A 387 -5.31 3.52 -6.26
CA GLY A 387 -5.50 2.37 -5.39
C GLY A 387 -6.78 1.61 -5.68
N ILE A 388 -6.77 0.32 -5.38
CA ILE A 388 -7.87 -0.60 -5.65
C ILE A 388 -8.13 -1.48 -4.43
N GLY A 389 -9.40 -1.62 -4.10
CA GLY A 389 -9.84 -2.34 -2.89
C GLY A 389 -10.32 -3.76 -3.19
N HIS A 390 -10.40 -4.11 -4.48
CA HIS A 390 -11.08 -5.30 -4.94
C HIS A 390 -10.18 -6.30 -5.67
N THR A 391 -8.99 -5.90 -6.14
CA THR A 391 -8.04 -6.73 -6.91
C THR A 391 -6.58 -6.36 -6.60
N SER A 392 -5.61 -6.79 -7.42
CA SER A 392 -4.17 -6.61 -7.19
C SER A 392 -3.62 -5.26 -7.64
N ALA A 393 -2.99 -4.51 -6.72
CA ALA A 393 -2.29 -3.25 -7.03
C ALA A 393 -1.19 -3.39 -8.11
N LEU A 394 -0.61 -4.59 -8.28
CA LEU A 394 0.38 -4.85 -9.33
C LEU A 394 -0.20 -4.66 -10.73
N PHE A 395 -1.50 -4.91 -10.92
CA PHE A 395 -2.17 -4.67 -12.21
C PHE A 395 -2.22 -3.17 -12.55
N ILE A 396 -2.41 -2.31 -11.54
CA ILE A 396 -2.40 -0.86 -11.70
C ILE A 396 -0.98 -0.36 -12.00
N ILE A 397 0.02 -0.86 -11.27
CA ILE A 397 1.43 -0.56 -11.50
C ILE A 397 1.83 -0.90 -12.95
N GLU A 398 1.51 -2.11 -13.41
CA GLU A 398 1.78 -2.53 -14.79
C GLU A 398 1.02 -1.67 -15.82
N SER A 399 -0.20 -1.25 -15.49
CA SER A 399 -0.98 -0.37 -16.35
C SER A 399 -0.37 1.03 -16.48
N GLN A 400 0.08 1.63 -15.36
CA GLN A 400 0.80 2.91 -15.37
C GLN A 400 2.08 2.84 -16.21
N MET A 401 2.79 1.71 -16.19
CA MET A 401 4.00 1.56 -17.00
C MET A 401 3.74 1.60 -18.51
N ASN A 402 2.56 1.22 -19.00
CA ASN A 402 2.22 1.40 -20.41
C ASN A 402 2.24 2.88 -20.79
N TYR A 403 1.58 3.72 -19.98
CA TYR A 403 1.55 5.17 -20.19
C TYR A 403 2.94 5.80 -20.06
N ILE A 404 3.70 5.46 -19.01
CA ILE A 404 5.05 6.00 -18.77
C ILE A 404 6.01 5.65 -19.92
N LEU A 405 6.01 4.39 -20.37
CA LEU A 405 6.87 3.99 -21.49
C LEU A 405 6.46 4.66 -22.80
N ASP A 406 5.17 4.88 -23.03
CA ASP A 406 4.69 5.55 -24.24
C ASP A 406 5.08 7.05 -24.24
N CYS A 407 5.04 7.71 -23.09
CA CYS A 407 5.57 9.07 -22.90
C CYS A 407 7.07 9.14 -23.26
N ILE A 408 7.89 8.24 -22.69
CA ILE A 408 9.34 8.22 -22.94
C ILE A 408 9.64 7.90 -24.41
N ARG A 409 8.93 6.93 -25.00
CA ARG A 409 9.08 6.56 -26.40
C ARG A 409 8.73 7.72 -27.33
N THR A 410 7.60 8.39 -27.09
CA THR A 410 7.15 9.51 -27.90
C THR A 410 8.16 10.64 -27.92
N LEU A 411 8.74 11.00 -26.76
CA LEU A 411 9.80 12.01 -26.71
C LEU A 411 11.05 11.58 -27.48
N LYS A 412 11.47 10.32 -27.34
CA LYS A 412 12.62 9.77 -28.06
C LYS A 412 12.41 9.80 -29.57
N GLU A 413 11.24 9.41 -30.05
CA GLU A 413 10.87 9.41 -31.47
C GLU A 413 10.80 10.82 -32.06
N GLN A 414 10.37 11.81 -31.26
CA GLN A 414 10.28 13.21 -31.69
C GLN A 414 11.56 14.03 -31.45
N GLY A 415 12.59 13.45 -30.83
CA GLY A 415 13.83 14.16 -30.48
C GLY A 415 13.64 15.25 -29.42
N LEU A 416 12.60 15.13 -28.59
CA LEU A 416 12.25 16.09 -27.53
C LEU A 416 12.74 15.60 -26.16
N ARG A 417 12.79 16.50 -25.18
CA ARG A 417 13.41 16.22 -23.87
C ARG A 417 12.44 16.19 -22.71
N SER A 418 11.31 16.85 -22.82
CA SER A 418 10.39 17.08 -21.73
C SER A 418 8.95 16.85 -22.14
N ILE A 419 8.20 16.17 -21.28
CA ILE A 419 6.76 15.97 -21.41
C ILE A 419 6.08 16.33 -20.09
N GLU A 420 5.00 17.08 -20.18
CA GLU A 420 4.12 17.37 -19.05
C GLU A 420 2.66 17.32 -19.47
N VAL A 421 1.78 17.03 -18.51
CA VAL A 421 0.34 17.04 -18.75
C VAL A 421 -0.19 18.47 -18.69
N ARG A 422 -1.16 18.77 -19.56
CA ARG A 422 -1.86 20.05 -19.57
C ARG A 422 -2.71 20.21 -18.29
N PRO A 423 -2.76 21.42 -17.69
CA PRO A 423 -3.64 21.71 -16.55
C PRO A 423 -5.10 21.32 -16.79
N GLU A 424 -5.62 21.54 -18.01
CA GLU A 424 -7.01 21.22 -18.35
C GLU A 424 -7.27 19.71 -18.34
N ALA A 425 -6.32 18.91 -18.85
CA ALA A 425 -6.44 17.46 -18.91
C ALA A 425 -6.39 16.84 -17.51
N GLU A 426 -5.50 17.32 -16.64
CA GLU A 426 -5.45 16.92 -15.22
C GLU A 426 -6.78 17.24 -14.54
N ARG A 427 -7.27 18.48 -14.67
CA ARG A 427 -8.53 18.91 -14.06
C ARG A 427 -9.71 18.07 -14.53
N THR A 428 -9.87 17.86 -15.84
CA THR A 428 -10.96 17.06 -16.40
C THR A 428 -10.90 15.61 -15.92
N TYR A 429 -9.70 15.03 -15.81
CA TYR A 429 -9.53 13.70 -15.24
C TYR A 429 -9.97 13.68 -13.76
N THR A 430 -9.49 14.60 -12.95
CA THR A 430 -9.77 14.70 -11.52
C THR A 430 -11.26 14.92 -11.24
N GLU A 431 -11.94 15.80 -12.01
CA GLU A 431 -13.39 16.00 -11.93
C GLU A 431 -14.18 14.72 -12.26
N MET A 432 -13.76 13.99 -13.30
CA MET A 432 -14.37 12.72 -13.68
C MET A 432 -14.20 11.66 -12.59
N ILE A 433 -13.02 11.59 -11.96
CA ILE A 433 -12.76 10.70 -10.83
C ILE A 433 -13.68 11.04 -9.65
N HIS A 434 -13.75 12.30 -9.23
CA HIS A 434 -14.59 12.68 -8.09
C HIS A 434 -16.08 12.42 -8.36
N ARG A 435 -16.58 12.72 -9.56
CA ARG A 435 -17.95 12.41 -9.95
C ARG A 435 -18.27 10.91 -9.87
N GLU A 436 -17.35 10.05 -10.33
CA GLU A 436 -17.54 8.60 -10.24
C GLU A 436 -17.38 8.07 -8.80
N MET A 437 -16.58 8.75 -7.99
CA MET A 437 -16.33 8.41 -6.59
C MET A 437 -17.56 8.57 -5.70
N GLU A 438 -18.44 9.53 -5.99
CA GLU A 438 -19.70 9.76 -5.26
C GLU A 438 -20.63 8.53 -5.27
N ARG A 439 -20.51 7.67 -6.29
CA ARG A 439 -21.30 6.43 -6.41
C ARG A 439 -20.74 5.27 -5.59
N THR A 440 -19.57 5.42 -4.97
CA THR A 440 -18.88 4.32 -4.30
C THR A 440 -19.22 4.25 -2.81
N VAL A 441 -19.07 3.06 -2.23
CA VAL A 441 -19.15 2.86 -0.78
C VAL A 441 -18.03 3.58 -0.02
N TRP A 442 -16.92 3.93 -0.66
CA TRP A 442 -15.81 4.66 -0.03
C TRP A 442 -16.18 6.10 0.33
N LYS A 443 -17.13 6.69 -0.40
CA LYS A 443 -17.70 8.01 -0.10
C LYS A 443 -18.99 7.91 0.72
N SER A 444 -19.90 7.04 0.32
CA SER A 444 -21.26 6.95 0.91
C SER A 444 -21.39 6.01 2.11
N GLY A 445 -20.34 5.24 2.44
CA GLY A 445 -20.41 4.16 3.43
C GLY A 445 -20.36 4.59 4.90
N GLY A 446 -20.21 5.89 5.18
CA GLY A 446 -20.29 6.45 6.54
C GLY A 446 -19.07 6.18 7.42
N CYS A 447 -17.88 5.99 6.84
CA CYS A 447 -16.65 5.74 7.60
C CYS A 447 -15.59 6.83 7.39
N HIS A 448 -14.74 7.01 8.40
CA HIS A 448 -13.46 7.71 8.26
C HIS A 448 -12.35 6.69 7.97
N SER A 449 -11.95 6.61 6.70
CA SER A 449 -10.91 5.72 6.19
C SER A 449 -9.65 6.50 5.86
N TRP A 450 -8.49 5.83 5.89
CA TRP A 450 -7.25 6.38 5.35
C TRP A 450 -7.34 6.65 3.85
N TYR A 451 -8.40 6.22 3.16
CA TYR A 451 -8.62 6.56 1.75
C TYR A 451 -8.90 8.05 1.49
N GLN A 452 -9.33 8.79 2.53
CA GLN A 452 -9.71 10.19 2.45
C GLN A 452 -8.54 11.09 2.83
N SER A 453 -8.34 12.18 2.09
CA SER A 453 -7.44 13.27 2.51
C SER A 453 -8.09 14.12 3.60
N LYS A 454 -7.32 15.05 4.18
CA LYS A 454 -7.83 16.08 5.11
C LYS A 454 -9.02 16.89 4.56
N SER A 455 -9.17 17.03 3.25
CA SER A 455 -10.32 17.72 2.65
C SER A 455 -11.58 16.86 2.53
N GLY A 456 -11.53 15.57 2.89
CA GLY A 456 -12.66 14.65 2.81
C GLY A 456 -12.91 14.08 1.41
N HIS A 457 -12.05 14.38 0.43
CA HIS A 457 -12.03 13.69 -0.85
C HIS A 457 -11.40 12.32 -0.70
N VAL A 458 -11.97 11.31 -1.35
CA VAL A 458 -11.32 9.99 -1.46
C VAL A 458 -10.25 10.08 -2.53
N ILE A 459 -8.99 10.09 -2.10
CA ILE A 459 -7.83 10.25 -2.99
C ILE A 459 -6.98 9.00 -3.10
N ALA A 460 -7.14 7.99 -2.23
CA ALA A 460 -6.34 6.77 -2.34
C ALA A 460 -6.85 5.82 -3.44
N MET A 461 -8.12 5.95 -3.86
CA MET A 461 -8.81 4.91 -4.63
C MET A 461 -9.19 5.35 -6.05
N PHE A 462 -9.20 4.40 -6.98
CA PHE A 462 -9.78 4.54 -8.31
C PHE A 462 -11.26 4.07 -8.30
N PRO A 463 -12.23 4.90 -8.74
CA PRO A 463 -13.66 4.67 -8.59
C PRO A 463 -14.26 3.73 -9.66
N GLY A 464 -13.50 2.77 -10.19
CA GLY A 464 -13.92 1.98 -11.33
C GLY A 464 -13.26 0.61 -11.43
N PHE A 465 -13.50 -0.03 -12.58
CA PHE A 465 -12.90 -1.29 -12.93
C PHE A 465 -11.41 -1.12 -13.24
N SER A 466 -10.58 -2.06 -12.82
CA SER A 466 -9.16 -2.04 -13.12
C SER A 466 -8.90 -2.13 -14.63
N PHE A 467 -9.72 -2.88 -15.40
CA PHE A 467 -9.59 -2.88 -16.87
C PHE A 467 -9.92 -1.52 -17.51
N SER A 468 -10.80 -0.71 -16.90
CA SER A 468 -11.06 0.64 -17.40
C SER A 468 -9.87 1.55 -17.17
N TYR A 469 -9.18 1.41 -16.05
CA TYR A 469 -7.93 2.11 -15.78
C TYR A 469 -6.81 1.67 -16.74
N HIS A 470 -6.70 0.36 -17.00
CA HIS A 470 -5.78 -0.18 -18.00
C HIS A 470 -6.03 0.43 -19.39
N ARG A 471 -7.30 0.59 -19.79
CA ARG A 471 -7.63 1.26 -21.06
C ARG A 471 -7.22 2.73 -21.07
N LEU A 472 -7.39 3.45 -19.96
CA LEU A 472 -7.00 4.86 -19.84
C LEU A 472 -5.48 5.06 -19.94
N THR A 473 -4.71 4.09 -19.47
CA THR A 473 -3.23 4.13 -19.43
C THR A 473 -2.58 3.39 -20.59
N ARG A 474 -3.35 2.84 -21.54
CA ARG A 474 -2.82 2.00 -22.63
C ARG A 474 -1.90 2.77 -23.57
N THR A 475 -2.19 4.03 -23.82
CA THR A 475 -1.45 4.91 -24.74
C THR A 475 -1.50 6.34 -24.25
N LEU A 476 -0.42 7.08 -24.48
CA LEU A 476 -0.37 8.53 -24.40
C LEU A 476 -1.47 9.15 -25.27
N LYS A 477 -2.07 10.23 -24.78
CA LYS A 477 -2.95 11.10 -25.58
C LYS A 477 -2.19 12.38 -25.89
N PRO A 478 -1.68 12.59 -27.12
CA PRO A 478 -0.88 13.77 -27.44
C PRO A 478 -1.58 15.10 -27.13
N ALA A 479 -2.91 15.16 -27.33
CA ALA A 479 -3.71 16.34 -27.03
C ALA A 479 -3.67 16.75 -25.55
N ASP A 480 -3.48 15.79 -24.63
CA ASP A 480 -3.47 16.04 -23.19
C ASP A 480 -2.09 16.54 -22.71
N HIS A 481 -1.07 16.61 -23.58
CA HIS A 481 0.32 16.84 -23.19
C HIS A 481 0.96 18.03 -23.92
N ILE A 482 1.98 18.58 -23.29
CA ILE A 482 2.93 19.54 -23.85
C ILE A 482 4.27 18.80 -23.95
N LEU A 483 4.85 18.82 -25.14
CA LEU A 483 6.14 18.20 -25.42
C LEU A 483 7.11 19.30 -25.85
N SER A 484 8.31 19.33 -25.26
CA SER A 484 9.34 20.35 -25.52
C SER A 484 10.77 19.86 -25.36
#